data_AF-G7IQG3-F1
#
_entry.id   AF-G7IQG3-F1
#
_cell.length_a   1.000
_cell.length_b   1.000
_cell.length_c   1.000
_cell.angle_alpha   90.00
_cell.angle_beta   90.00
_cell.angle_gamma   90.00
#
_symmetry.space_group_name_H-M   'P 1'
#
loop_
_entity.id
_entity.type
_entity.pdbx_description
1 polymer ?
#
loop_
_entity_poly.entity_id
_entity_poly.type
_entity_poly.pdbx_seq_one_letter_code
_entity_poly.pdbx_strand_id
1 'polypeptide(L)'
;MDSTLYIPDETGDNTGFAFRSTYHATAMYHRNNDKELCTYVGSMLCSVVPGFRNSIEEALNGIGVRPRFISLPSQSQVHNIVEAEFPLLDWPSILVIYGYCFLTIFKLIKFDEDANSFRNKMTKWISELRVKVGCAPSNILNIPFGATRENVIRTMLGSHSFCKTAITFLTKNFNLHVRDLKMNDLYVSVIILMKEMLVRTNSPVLSDSRVLTEADNFEKACLAVTSHMYPQFFNHVCSVSELSYFDLSRFPTLFAVAVELEKGGDGSYGNGSAAISGVNRIKVKDLVKLHLTAMAEKRRSIDRSLSRSFFIRGV
;
A
#
# COMPACT_ATOMS: atom_id res chain seq x y z
N MET A 1 20.74 15.95 11.40
CA MET A 1 21.33 14.91 12.27
C MET A 1 22.21 14.05 11.40
N ASP A 2 23.46 13.80 11.80
CA ASP A 2 24.32 12.86 11.08
C ASP A 2 24.05 11.44 11.61
N SER A 3 23.95 10.47 10.71
CA SER A 3 23.70 9.06 11.06
C SER A 3 24.47 8.14 10.13
N THR A 4 24.91 6.98 10.61
CA THR A 4 25.70 6.04 9.82
C THR A 4 24.80 5.08 9.06
N LEU A 5 25.05 4.94 7.76
CA LEU A 5 24.37 4.01 6.87
C LEU A 5 25.40 2.99 6.37
N TYR A 6 25.31 1.76 6.88
CA TYR A 6 26.18 0.68 6.45
C TYR A 6 25.72 0.13 5.09
N ILE A 7 26.64 -0.01 4.15
CA ILE A 7 26.38 -0.55 2.82
C ILE A 7 27.38 -1.68 2.52
N PRO A 8 27.02 -2.65 1.69
CA PRO A 8 27.95 -3.68 1.26
C PRO A 8 28.99 -3.07 0.32
N ASP A 9 30.19 -3.66 0.30
CA ASP A 9 31.23 -3.31 -0.67
C ASP A 9 30.75 -3.56 -2.12
N GLU A 10 31.26 -2.78 -3.08
CA GLU A 10 30.90 -2.89 -4.50
C GLU A 10 31.23 -4.27 -5.10
N THR A 11 32.22 -4.96 -4.55
CA THR A 11 32.60 -6.33 -4.93
C THR A 11 31.63 -7.40 -4.39
N GLY A 12 30.58 -7.00 -3.67
CA GLY A 12 29.57 -7.88 -3.10
C GLY A 12 30.01 -8.48 -1.77
N ASP A 13 29.26 -8.18 -0.70
CA ASP A 13 29.39 -8.87 0.58
C ASP A 13 28.44 -10.07 0.63
N ASN A 14 28.98 -11.27 0.36
CA ASN A 14 28.21 -12.51 0.42
C ASN A 14 27.93 -12.99 1.86
N THR A 15 28.52 -12.34 2.87
CA THR A 15 28.39 -12.72 4.28
C THR A 15 27.27 -11.95 5.00
N GLY A 16 26.68 -10.96 4.35
CA GLY A 16 25.65 -10.10 4.93
C GLY A 16 26.16 -9.33 6.15
N PHE A 17 27.45 -9.02 6.23
CA PHE A 17 28.09 -8.33 7.33
C PHE A 17 27.52 -6.92 7.53
N ALA A 18 27.30 -6.16 6.45
CA ALA A 18 26.60 -4.87 6.52
C ALA A 18 25.19 -5.01 7.12
N PHE A 19 24.46 -6.05 6.71
CA PHE A 19 23.12 -6.33 7.22
C PHE A 19 23.14 -6.71 8.70
N ARG A 20 24.03 -7.64 9.10
CA ARG A 20 24.17 -8.14 10.47
C ARG A 20 24.57 -7.03 11.45
N SER A 21 25.50 -6.16 11.05
CA SER A 21 25.91 -4.98 11.83
C SER A 21 24.72 -4.07 12.12
N THR A 22 23.93 -3.78 11.08
CA THR A 22 22.77 -2.89 11.17
C THR A 22 21.62 -3.50 11.95
N TYR A 23 21.36 -4.79 11.75
CA TYR A 23 20.35 -5.53 12.50
C TYR A 23 20.70 -5.59 13.98
N HIS A 24 21.98 -5.79 14.32
CA HIS A 24 22.46 -5.73 15.71
C HIS A 24 22.23 -4.34 16.31
N ALA A 25 22.61 -3.26 15.59
CA ALA A 25 22.38 -1.89 16.04
C ALA A 25 20.88 -1.61 16.27
N THR A 26 20.01 -2.16 15.41
CA THR A 26 18.57 -2.06 15.54
C THR A 26 18.02 -2.79 16.77
N ALA A 27 18.60 -3.96 17.12
CA ALA A 27 18.22 -4.71 18.31
C ALA A 27 18.66 -4.00 19.60
N MET A 28 19.83 -3.34 19.57
CA MET A 28 20.38 -2.56 20.69
C MET A 28 19.78 -1.15 20.80
N TYR A 29 19.01 -0.72 19.80
CA TYR A 29 18.47 0.63 19.72
C TYR A 29 17.46 0.94 20.84
N HIS A 30 17.85 1.86 21.72
CA HIS A 30 17.02 2.42 22.79
C HIS A 30 16.09 3.53 22.26
N ARG A 31 14.86 3.58 22.80
CA ARG A 31 13.61 4.13 22.24
C ARG A 31 13.55 5.62 21.81
N ASN A 32 14.65 6.37 21.70
CA ASN A 32 14.59 7.84 21.73
C ASN A 32 14.93 8.58 20.42
N ASN A 33 15.22 7.90 19.31
CA ASN A 33 15.61 8.55 18.04
C ASN A 33 15.07 7.88 16.75
N ASP A 34 13.81 8.14 16.41
CA ASP A 34 13.11 7.55 15.25
C ASP A 34 13.85 7.72 13.91
N LYS A 35 14.67 8.77 13.77
CA LYS A 35 15.49 9.02 12.59
C LYS A 35 16.63 8.01 12.43
N GLU A 36 17.21 7.60 13.55
CA GLU A 36 18.26 6.59 13.59
C GLU A 36 17.72 5.21 13.22
N LEU A 37 16.55 4.86 13.76
CA LEU A 37 15.80 3.67 13.38
C LEU A 37 15.56 3.60 11.86
N CYS A 38 15.14 4.71 11.25
CA CYS A 38 14.96 4.79 9.80
C CYS A 38 16.28 4.62 9.04
N THR A 39 17.38 5.11 9.58
CA THR A 39 18.72 4.92 8.98
C THR A 39 19.10 3.45 8.98
N TYR A 40 18.89 2.75 10.10
CA TYR A 40 19.16 1.31 10.20
C TYR A 40 18.29 0.48 9.27
N VAL A 41 16.99 0.78 9.18
CA VAL A 41 16.12 0.11 8.20
C VAL A 41 16.58 0.36 6.77
N GLY A 42 16.94 1.61 6.44
CA GLY A 42 17.48 1.96 5.14
C GLY A 42 18.76 1.18 4.81
N SER A 43 19.67 1.07 5.78
CA SER A 43 20.91 0.31 5.62
C SER A 43 20.66 -1.21 5.41
N MET A 44 19.71 -1.82 6.12
CA MET A 44 19.32 -3.22 5.88
C MET A 44 18.74 -3.44 4.47
N LEU A 45 17.94 -2.50 3.97
CA LEU A 45 17.38 -2.57 2.61
C LEU A 45 18.47 -2.42 1.54
N CYS A 46 19.37 -1.45 1.70
CA CYS A 46 20.54 -1.26 0.82
C CYS A 46 21.49 -2.46 0.84
N SER A 47 21.56 -3.19 1.95
CA SER A 47 22.43 -4.36 2.09
C SER A 47 22.01 -5.54 1.22
N VAL A 48 20.71 -5.70 0.98
CA VAL A 48 20.19 -6.77 0.10
C VAL A 48 19.99 -6.27 -1.32
N VAL A 49 19.57 -5.02 -1.49
CA VAL A 49 19.37 -4.38 -2.80
C VAL A 49 20.12 -3.05 -2.85
N PRO A 50 21.40 -3.06 -3.27
CA PRO A 50 22.23 -1.84 -3.34
C PRO A 50 21.63 -0.73 -4.21
N GLY A 51 20.81 -1.09 -5.20
CA GLY A 51 20.10 -0.14 -6.06
C GLY A 51 19.13 0.81 -5.33
N PHE A 52 18.81 0.54 -4.05
CA PHE A 52 17.98 1.42 -3.24
C PHE A 52 18.73 2.60 -2.59
N ARG A 53 20.07 2.63 -2.68
CA ARG A 53 20.91 3.63 -2.01
C ARG A 53 20.44 5.06 -2.21
N ASN A 54 20.26 5.48 -3.47
CA ASN A 54 19.94 6.88 -3.78
C ASN A 54 18.55 7.29 -3.27
N SER A 55 17.55 6.41 -3.38
CA SER A 55 16.19 6.72 -2.92
C SER A 55 16.07 6.68 -1.40
N ILE A 56 16.84 5.82 -0.73
CA ILE A 56 16.94 5.81 0.74
C ILE A 56 17.65 7.05 1.25
N GLU A 57 18.74 7.48 0.59
CA GLU A 57 19.41 8.73 0.92
C GLU A 57 18.49 9.94 0.78
N GLU A 58 17.73 10.02 -0.31
CA GLU A 58 16.73 11.07 -0.50
C GLU A 58 15.66 11.06 0.60
N ALA A 59 15.13 9.88 0.95
CA ALA A 59 14.16 9.73 2.02
C ALA A 59 14.71 10.19 3.38
N LEU A 60 15.95 9.80 3.71
CA LEU A 60 16.64 10.20 4.95
C LEU A 60 16.91 11.71 4.99
N ASN A 61 17.36 12.29 3.87
CA ASN A 61 17.54 13.75 3.75
C ASN A 61 16.22 14.48 3.97
N GLY A 62 15.11 13.95 3.44
CA GLY A 62 13.75 14.51 3.62
C GLY A 62 13.29 14.57 5.08
N ILE A 63 13.75 13.66 5.94
CA ILE A 63 13.49 13.69 7.39
C ILE A 63 14.60 14.41 8.19
N GLY A 64 15.54 15.07 7.52
CA GLY A 64 16.64 15.84 8.14
C GLY A 64 17.77 14.98 8.69
N VAL A 65 17.96 13.77 8.15
CA VAL A 65 19.13 12.91 8.39
C VAL A 65 20.10 13.07 7.24
N ARG A 66 21.36 13.33 7.57
CA ARG A 66 22.47 13.32 6.62
C ARG A 66 23.21 11.99 6.78
N PRO A 67 23.01 11.01 5.89
CA PRO A 67 23.66 9.71 6.03
C PRO A 67 25.16 9.81 5.73
N ARG A 68 25.96 9.15 6.57
CA ARG A 68 27.38 8.87 6.31
C ARG A 68 27.49 7.42 5.89
N PHE A 69 27.97 7.18 4.68
CA PHE A 69 28.09 5.84 4.14
C PHE A 69 29.37 5.16 4.65
N ILE A 70 29.22 3.95 5.17
CA ILE A 70 30.34 3.08 5.53
C ILE A 70 30.18 1.77 4.77
N SER A 71 31.13 1.47 3.90
CA SER A 71 31.20 0.23 3.13
C SER A 71 31.80 -0.88 3.97
N LEU A 72 31.10 -2.00 4.05
CA LEU A 72 31.47 -3.15 4.85
C LEU A 72 31.56 -4.41 3.98
N PRO A 73 32.54 -5.31 4.26
CA PRO A 73 33.48 -5.28 5.38
C PRO A 73 34.71 -4.37 5.25
N SER A 74 35.00 -3.78 4.10
CA SER A 74 36.27 -3.10 3.82
C SER A 74 36.66 -2.00 4.82
N GLN A 75 35.69 -1.24 5.35
CA GLN A 75 35.95 -0.15 6.30
C GLN A 75 35.77 -0.55 7.77
N SER A 76 35.56 -1.83 8.06
CA SER A 76 35.29 -2.32 9.43
C SER A 76 36.38 -1.95 10.44
N GLN A 77 37.65 -2.18 10.08
CA GLN A 77 38.79 -1.91 10.96
C GLN A 77 38.94 -0.41 11.28
N VAL A 78 38.77 0.45 10.27
CA VAL A 78 38.89 1.91 10.42
C VAL A 78 37.80 2.47 11.34
N HIS A 79 36.65 1.80 11.42
CA HIS A 79 35.51 2.21 12.21
C HIS A 79 35.29 1.36 13.48
N ASN A 80 36.23 0.48 13.84
CA ASN A 80 36.15 -0.41 15.00
C ASN A 80 34.88 -1.29 15.03
N ILE A 81 34.47 -1.81 13.88
CA ILE A 81 33.26 -2.64 13.71
C ILE A 81 33.68 -4.11 13.81
N VAL A 82 33.26 -4.80 14.88
CA VAL A 82 33.70 -6.16 15.21
C VAL A 82 32.64 -7.20 14.84
N GLU A 83 32.98 -8.11 13.92
CA GLU A 83 32.02 -9.13 13.44
C GLU A 83 31.52 -10.10 14.51
N ALA A 84 32.39 -10.48 15.43
CA ALA A 84 32.07 -11.45 16.48
C ALA A 84 30.94 -10.96 17.42
N GLU A 85 30.63 -9.66 17.42
CA GLU A 85 29.55 -9.07 18.22
C GLU A 85 28.17 -9.22 17.55
N PHE A 86 28.13 -9.56 16.25
CA PHE A 86 26.89 -9.60 15.49
C PHE A 86 26.24 -10.98 15.51
N PRO A 87 24.89 -11.04 15.49
CA PRO A 87 24.19 -12.32 15.44
C PRO A 87 24.52 -13.06 14.14
N LEU A 88 24.75 -14.37 14.26
CA LEU A 88 24.88 -15.27 13.12
C LEU A 88 23.51 -15.41 12.45
N LEU A 89 23.35 -14.72 11.33
CA LEU A 89 22.17 -14.83 10.46
C LEU A 89 22.59 -15.49 9.15
N ASP A 90 21.96 -16.61 8.82
CA ASP A 90 22.08 -17.20 7.49
C ASP A 90 21.37 -16.34 6.45
N TRP A 91 21.69 -16.54 5.17
CA TRP A 91 21.09 -15.77 4.09
C TRP A 91 19.54 -15.88 4.05
N PRO A 92 18.92 -17.06 4.23
CA PRO A 92 17.47 -17.15 4.36
C PRO A 92 16.91 -16.26 5.48
N SER A 93 17.53 -16.23 6.66
CA SER A 93 17.14 -15.36 7.77
C SER A 93 17.23 -13.89 7.42
N ILE A 94 18.31 -13.47 6.75
CA ILE A 94 18.49 -12.12 6.23
C ILE A 94 17.35 -11.76 5.27
N LEU A 95 17.00 -12.66 4.34
CA LEU A 95 15.92 -12.44 3.39
C LEU A 95 14.53 -12.34 4.06
N VAL A 96 14.28 -13.10 5.14
CA VAL A 96 13.04 -12.94 5.92
C VAL A 96 12.96 -11.55 6.55
N ILE A 97 14.02 -11.11 7.23
CA ILE A 97 14.07 -9.80 7.90
C ILE A 97 13.99 -8.67 6.87
N TYR A 98 14.71 -8.79 5.76
CA TYR A 98 14.64 -7.88 4.63
C TYR A 98 13.21 -7.78 4.08
N GLY A 99 12.58 -8.91 3.78
CA GLY A 99 11.21 -8.97 3.27
C GLY A 99 10.24 -8.31 4.25
N TYR A 100 10.40 -8.54 5.56
CA TYR A 100 9.61 -7.88 6.58
C TYR A 100 9.83 -6.35 6.60
N CYS A 101 11.08 -5.86 6.62
CA CYS A 101 11.38 -4.42 6.56
C CYS A 101 10.78 -3.76 5.32
N PHE A 102 10.91 -4.45 4.19
CA PHE A 102 10.38 -4.01 2.91
C PHE A 102 8.84 -3.92 2.94
N LEU A 103 8.15 -4.91 3.50
CA LEU A 103 6.70 -4.88 3.67
C LEU A 103 6.24 -3.80 4.64
N THR A 104 7.00 -3.52 5.71
CA THR A 104 6.66 -2.46 6.69
C THR A 104 6.53 -1.08 6.05
N ILE A 105 7.33 -0.81 5.01
CA ILE A 105 7.31 0.44 4.24
C ILE A 105 5.99 0.61 3.48
N PHE A 106 5.44 -0.49 2.95
CA PHE A 106 4.17 -0.44 2.25
C PHE A 106 3.01 -0.52 3.23
N LYS A 107 2.00 0.33 3.03
CA LYS A 107 0.77 0.28 3.82
C LYS A 107 -0.10 -0.89 3.37
N LEU A 108 0.25 -2.10 3.81
CA LEU A 108 -0.57 -3.28 3.61
C LEU A 108 -1.75 -3.28 4.61
N ILE A 109 -2.85 -2.65 4.18
CA ILE A 109 -4.22 -2.78 4.71
C ILE A 109 -4.47 -2.08 6.06
N LYS A 110 -5.68 -1.51 6.19
CA LYS A 110 -6.31 -1.09 7.46
C LYS A 110 -6.03 -2.12 8.55
N PHE A 111 -5.31 -1.68 9.58
CA PHE A 111 -5.43 -2.29 10.89
C PHE A 111 -6.81 -1.88 11.40
N ASP A 112 -7.73 -2.84 11.50
CA ASP A 112 -8.74 -2.71 12.55
C ASP A 112 -7.97 -2.46 13.84
N GLU A 113 -8.46 -1.52 14.65
CA GLU A 113 -7.85 -0.98 15.87
C GLU A 113 -7.56 -2.04 16.96
N ASP A 114 -7.70 -3.32 16.64
CA ASP A 114 -7.43 -4.43 17.52
C ASP A 114 -5.98 -4.95 17.34
N ALA A 115 -5.11 -4.59 18.29
CA ALA A 115 -3.70 -4.98 18.33
C ALA A 115 -3.48 -6.51 18.26
N ASN A 116 -4.49 -7.30 18.64
CA ASN A 116 -4.44 -8.77 18.53
C ASN A 116 -4.56 -9.27 17.08
N SER A 117 -5.33 -8.59 16.23
CA SER A 117 -5.46 -8.91 14.79
C SER A 117 -4.15 -8.64 14.05
N PHE A 118 -3.45 -7.57 14.44
CA PHE A 118 -2.19 -7.18 13.86
C PHE A 118 -1.07 -8.20 14.10
N ARG A 119 -0.84 -8.55 15.38
CA ARG A 119 0.21 -9.51 15.77
C ARG A 119 0.02 -10.87 15.10
N ASN A 120 -1.22 -11.35 14.99
CA ASN A 120 -1.53 -12.63 14.38
C ASN A 120 -1.26 -12.64 12.86
N LYS A 121 -1.49 -11.52 12.16
CA LYS A 121 -1.21 -11.39 10.72
C LYS A 121 0.29 -11.20 10.42
N MET A 122 1.02 -10.45 11.23
CA MET A 122 2.48 -10.30 11.06
C MET A 122 3.19 -11.65 11.23
N THR A 123 2.82 -12.42 12.26
CA THR A 123 3.32 -13.80 12.45
C THR A 123 3.05 -14.67 11.22
N LYS A 124 1.86 -14.54 10.61
CA LYS A 124 1.52 -15.24 9.37
C LYS A 124 2.43 -14.83 8.20
N TRP A 125 2.65 -13.53 7.97
CA TRP A 125 3.54 -13.07 6.90
C TRP A 125 4.98 -13.53 7.09
N ILE A 126 5.50 -13.47 8.32
CA ILE A 126 6.85 -13.95 8.63
C ILE A 126 6.93 -15.46 8.37
N SER A 127 5.91 -16.22 8.75
CA SER A 127 5.84 -17.66 8.44
C SER A 127 5.83 -17.92 6.93
N GLU A 128 5.02 -17.18 6.17
CA GLU A 128 4.97 -17.28 4.71
C GLU A 128 6.30 -16.89 4.05
N LEU A 129 6.96 -15.83 4.52
CA LEU A 129 8.29 -15.43 4.07
C LEU A 129 9.32 -16.53 4.35
N ARG A 130 9.32 -17.08 5.58
CA ARG A 130 10.21 -18.18 5.98
C ARG A 130 10.07 -19.37 5.04
N VAL A 131 8.84 -19.80 4.76
CA VAL A 131 8.56 -20.90 3.83
C VAL A 131 9.09 -20.57 2.43
N LYS A 132 8.85 -19.35 1.93
CA LYS A 132 9.28 -18.95 0.59
C LYS A 132 10.80 -18.92 0.41
N VAL A 133 11.54 -18.46 1.42
CA VAL A 133 13.01 -18.34 1.33
C VAL A 133 13.74 -19.58 1.85
N GLY A 134 13.00 -20.62 2.27
CA GLY A 134 13.58 -21.84 2.81
C GLY A 134 14.21 -21.68 4.20
N CYS A 135 13.77 -20.68 4.99
CA CYS A 135 14.26 -20.48 6.35
C CYS A 135 13.67 -21.55 7.28
N ALA A 136 14.55 -22.30 7.96
CA ALA A 136 14.14 -23.37 8.86
C ALA A 136 13.22 -22.85 9.99
N PRO A 137 12.15 -23.58 10.36
CA PRO A 137 11.28 -23.18 11.48
C PRO A 137 12.02 -23.10 12.83
N SER A 138 13.09 -23.88 12.98
CA SER A 138 13.96 -23.90 14.16
C SER A 138 14.81 -22.64 14.32
N ASN A 139 14.98 -21.83 13.26
CA ASN A 139 15.73 -20.58 13.35
C ASN A 139 14.93 -19.57 14.17
N ILE A 140 15.48 -19.16 15.32
CA ILE A 140 14.92 -18.10 16.15
C ILE A 140 15.24 -16.77 15.44
N LEU A 141 14.21 -16.16 14.84
CA LEU A 141 14.34 -14.83 14.23
C LEU A 141 13.61 -13.83 15.10
N ASN A 142 14.36 -12.89 15.65
CA ASN A 142 13.78 -11.77 16.38
C ASN A 142 13.40 -10.69 15.38
N ILE A 143 12.11 -10.40 15.32
CA ILE A 143 11.62 -9.30 14.49
C ILE A 143 11.96 -8.00 15.19
N PRO A 144 12.67 -7.07 14.54
CA PRO A 144 13.26 -5.93 15.22
C PRO A 144 12.25 -4.85 15.64
N PHE A 145 11.00 -4.91 15.14
CA PHE A 145 10.00 -3.86 15.30
C PHE A 145 8.69 -4.39 15.89
N GLY A 146 8.04 -3.54 16.67
CA GLY A 146 6.62 -3.65 17.00
C GLY A 146 5.81 -2.57 16.27
N ALA A 147 4.49 -2.64 16.38
CA ALA A 147 3.54 -1.80 15.63
C ALA A 147 3.88 -0.29 15.62
N THR A 148 4.25 0.28 16.76
CA THR A 148 4.61 1.71 16.87
C THR A 148 5.83 2.06 16.01
N ARG A 149 6.88 1.23 16.06
CA ARG A 149 8.11 1.43 15.28
C ARG A 149 7.87 1.20 13.79
N GLU A 150 7.04 0.23 13.45
CA GLU A 150 6.62 0.01 12.06
C GLU A 150 5.92 1.24 11.48
N ASN A 151 5.04 1.89 12.25
CA ASN A 151 4.38 3.11 11.81
C ASN A 151 5.38 4.27 11.62
N VAL A 152 6.36 4.40 12.52
CA VAL A 152 7.45 5.37 12.39
C VAL A 152 8.24 5.13 11.10
N ILE A 153 8.71 3.90 10.87
CA ILE A 153 9.47 3.54 9.67
C ILE A 153 8.66 3.85 8.42
N ARG A 154 7.39 3.47 8.40
CA ARG A 154 6.49 3.74 7.28
C ARG A 154 6.32 5.23 7.01
N THR A 155 6.09 6.03 8.04
CA THR A 155 5.81 7.46 7.89
C THR A 155 7.06 8.27 7.57
N MET A 156 8.22 7.86 8.06
CA MET A 156 9.47 8.62 7.92
C MET A 156 10.34 8.13 6.75
N LEU A 157 10.43 6.82 6.54
CA LEU A 157 11.24 6.22 5.46
C LEU A 157 10.41 5.88 4.22
N GLY A 158 9.10 5.65 4.37
CA GLY A 158 8.18 5.39 3.26
C GLY A 158 7.84 6.63 2.43
N SER A 159 8.87 7.39 2.04
CA SER A 159 8.71 8.49 1.11
C SER A 159 8.17 7.99 -0.23
N HIS A 160 7.53 8.90 -0.95
CA HIS A 160 7.00 8.63 -2.28
C HIS A 160 8.08 8.14 -3.26
N SER A 161 9.24 8.80 -3.27
CA SER A 161 10.34 8.44 -4.16
C SER A 161 10.90 7.05 -3.85
N PHE A 162 11.03 6.70 -2.56
CA PHE A 162 11.48 5.37 -2.16
C PHE A 162 10.45 4.28 -2.52
N CYS A 163 9.17 4.51 -2.23
CA CYS A 163 8.10 3.59 -2.61
C CYS A 163 8.07 3.33 -4.12
N LYS A 164 8.24 4.38 -4.94
CA LYS A 164 8.34 4.27 -6.39
C LYS A 164 9.51 3.38 -6.84
N THR A 165 10.71 3.61 -6.31
CA THR A 165 11.88 2.78 -6.63
C THR A 165 11.65 1.32 -6.23
N ALA A 166 11.13 1.09 -5.02
CA ALA A 166 10.85 -0.24 -4.52
C ALA A 166 9.80 -0.97 -5.36
N ILE A 167 8.72 -0.30 -5.78
CA ILE A 167 7.70 -0.88 -6.68
C ILE A 167 8.29 -1.17 -8.06
N THR A 168 9.04 -0.25 -8.65
CA THR A 168 9.70 -0.47 -9.94
C THR A 168 10.64 -1.68 -9.87
N PHE A 169 11.39 -1.83 -8.76
CA PHE A 169 12.21 -3.02 -8.51
C PHE A 169 11.36 -4.29 -8.51
N LEU A 170 10.24 -4.31 -7.76
CA LEU A 170 9.36 -5.48 -7.72
C LEU A 170 8.80 -5.84 -9.10
N THR A 171 8.30 -4.85 -9.84
CA THR A 171 7.69 -5.10 -11.16
C THR A 171 8.70 -5.61 -12.16
N LYS A 172 9.92 -5.04 -12.18
CA LYS A 172 10.99 -5.47 -13.10
C LYS A 172 11.48 -6.89 -12.81
N ASN A 173 11.60 -7.27 -11.53
CA ASN A 173 12.24 -8.53 -11.15
C ASN A 173 11.26 -9.69 -10.97
N PHE A 174 9.99 -9.42 -10.67
CA PHE A 174 9.02 -10.47 -10.30
C PHE A 174 7.82 -10.57 -11.24
N ASN A 175 7.80 -9.85 -12.37
CA ASN A 175 6.69 -9.86 -13.34
C ASN A 175 5.31 -9.78 -12.66
N LEU A 176 5.19 -8.96 -11.61
CA LEU A 176 3.97 -8.87 -10.82
C LEU A 176 2.81 -8.43 -11.71
N HIS A 177 1.90 -9.37 -12.00
CA HIS A 177 0.66 -9.05 -12.67
C HIS A 177 -0.29 -8.31 -11.73
N VAL A 178 -1.06 -7.39 -12.33
CA VAL A 178 -1.99 -6.43 -11.71
C VAL A 178 -2.98 -7.03 -10.69
N ARG A 179 -3.15 -8.36 -10.62
CA ARG A 179 -4.18 -9.02 -9.80
C ARG A 179 -3.77 -9.43 -8.40
N ASP A 180 -2.47 -9.50 -8.08
CA ASP A 180 -2.02 -10.21 -6.88
C ASP A 180 -1.80 -9.33 -5.64
N LEU A 181 -1.92 -8.01 -5.77
CA LEU A 181 -1.73 -7.07 -4.67
C LEU A 181 -2.99 -6.23 -4.47
N LYS A 182 -3.89 -6.73 -3.61
CA LYS A 182 -5.01 -5.95 -3.08
C LYS A 182 -4.50 -4.96 -2.02
N MET A 183 -3.88 -3.87 -2.46
CA MET A 183 -3.52 -2.74 -1.60
C MET A 183 -4.73 -1.82 -1.46
N ASN A 184 -5.59 -2.09 -0.46
CA ASN A 184 -6.74 -1.25 -0.16
C ASN A 184 -6.33 -0.02 0.64
N ASP A 185 -6.09 1.09 -0.06
CA ASP A 185 -6.04 2.42 0.55
C ASP A 185 -7.37 3.16 0.37
N LEU A 186 -7.66 4.10 1.27
CA LEU A 186 -8.96 4.80 1.37
C LEU A 186 -9.39 5.47 0.04
N TYR A 187 -8.46 6.14 -0.65
CA TYR A 187 -8.72 6.85 -1.91
C TYR A 187 -9.04 5.88 -3.07
N VAL A 188 -8.31 4.77 -3.15
CA VAL A 188 -8.59 3.73 -4.14
C VAL A 188 -9.86 2.96 -3.77
N SER A 189 -10.15 2.79 -2.49
CA SER A 189 -11.38 2.16 -2.00
C SER A 189 -12.62 2.97 -2.38
N VAL A 190 -12.55 4.30 -2.33
CA VAL A 190 -13.61 5.21 -2.77
C VAL A 190 -13.86 5.09 -4.28
N ILE A 191 -12.78 5.10 -5.08
CA ILE A 191 -12.89 4.94 -6.55
C ILE A 191 -13.39 3.54 -6.92
N ILE A 192 -12.91 2.49 -6.25
CA ILE A 192 -13.37 1.11 -6.43
C ILE A 192 -14.85 1.02 -6.12
N LEU A 193 -15.30 1.59 -4.99
CA LEU A 193 -16.72 1.57 -4.60
C LEU A 193 -17.58 2.24 -5.67
N MET A 194 -17.23 3.46 -6.09
CA MET A 194 -17.97 4.17 -7.14
C MET A 194 -17.92 3.43 -8.48
N LYS A 195 -16.78 2.80 -8.82
CA LYS A 195 -16.66 2.00 -10.04
C LYS A 195 -17.54 0.75 -10.01
N GLU A 196 -17.56 0.01 -8.91
CA GLU A 196 -18.40 -1.17 -8.73
C GLU A 196 -19.89 -0.80 -8.73
N MET A 197 -20.27 0.28 -8.06
CA MET A 197 -21.69 0.66 -7.91
C MET A 197 -22.25 1.41 -9.12
N LEU A 198 -21.45 2.25 -9.77
CA LEU A 198 -21.95 3.17 -10.81
C LEU A 198 -21.48 2.79 -12.21
N VAL A 199 -20.19 2.47 -12.39
CA VAL A 199 -19.64 2.19 -13.72
C VAL A 199 -20.00 0.78 -14.17
N ARG A 200 -19.73 -0.22 -13.33
CA ARG A 200 -19.98 -1.63 -13.66
C ARG A 200 -21.46 -1.93 -13.94
N THR A 201 -22.35 -1.20 -13.30
CA THR A 201 -23.81 -1.31 -13.46
C THR A 201 -24.34 -0.51 -14.65
N ASN A 202 -23.50 0.27 -15.33
CA ASN A 202 -23.90 1.28 -16.32
C ASN A 202 -25.03 2.16 -15.76
N SER A 203 -24.77 2.76 -14.60
CA SER A 203 -25.72 3.58 -13.85
C SER A 203 -26.08 4.87 -14.61
N PRO A 204 -27.37 5.22 -14.75
CA PRO A 204 -27.79 6.48 -15.36
C PRO A 204 -27.37 7.71 -14.55
N VAL A 205 -27.02 7.53 -13.26
CA VAL A 205 -26.55 8.61 -12.38
C VAL A 205 -25.31 9.31 -12.95
N LEU A 206 -24.43 8.58 -13.64
CA LEU A 206 -23.22 9.16 -14.23
C LEU A 206 -23.51 10.17 -15.36
N SER A 207 -24.73 10.15 -15.92
CA SER A 207 -25.17 11.08 -16.96
C SER A 207 -26.21 12.09 -16.46
N ASP A 208 -26.55 12.08 -15.17
CA ASP A 208 -27.52 13.01 -14.59
C ASP A 208 -26.89 14.41 -14.47
N SER A 209 -27.59 15.41 -15.00
CA SER A 209 -27.10 16.81 -15.05
C SER A 209 -26.75 17.38 -13.68
N ARG A 210 -27.35 16.87 -12.60
CA ARG A 210 -27.11 17.32 -11.23
C ARG A 210 -25.75 16.90 -10.69
N VAL A 211 -25.08 15.92 -11.31
CA VAL A 211 -23.77 15.39 -10.88
C VAL A 211 -22.76 15.34 -12.02
N LEU A 212 -23.06 15.95 -13.18
CA LEU A 212 -22.23 15.88 -14.38
C LEU A 212 -20.77 16.31 -14.12
N THR A 213 -20.57 17.42 -13.41
CA THR A 213 -19.22 17.88 -13.04
C THR A 213 -18.49 16.90 -12.12
N GLU A 214 -19.22 16.26 -11.19
CA GLU A 214 -18.64 15.22 -10.34
C GLU A 214 -18.30 13.97 -11.16
N ALA A 215 -19.11 13.62 -12.17
CA ALA A 215 -18.89 12.49 -13.05
C ALA A 215 -17.64 12.72 -13.93
N ASP A 216 -17.47 13.92 -14.49
CA ASP A 216 -16.26 14.30 -15.24
C ASP A 216 -15.01 14.24 -14.36
N ASN A 217 -15.11 14.70 -13.10
CA ASN A 217 -14.01 14.61 -12.13
C ASN A 217 -13.67 13.16 -11.81
N PHE A 218 -14.68 12.32 -11.61
CA PHE A 218 -14.52 10.90 -11.34
C PHE A 218 -13.91 10.15 -12.53
N GLU A 219 -14.31 10.49 -13.77
CA GLU A 219 -13.69 9.95 -14.98
C GLU A 219 -12.21 10.33 -15.06
N LYS A 220 -11.86 11.60 -14.83
CA LYS A 220 -10.47 12.05 -14.77
C LYS A 220 -9.66 11.30 -13.71
N ALA A 221 -10.23 11.07 -12.52
CA ALA A 221 -9.59 10.29 -11.47
C ALA A 221 -9.37 8.83 -11.90
N CYS A 222 -10.38 8.21 -12.53
CA CYS A 222 -10.25 6.87 -13.09
C CYS A 222 -9.16 6.79 -14.16
N LEU A 223 -9.13 7.74 -15.08
CA LEU A 223 -8.12 7.83 -16.13
C LEU A 223 -6.72 8.04 -15.55
N ALA A 224 -6.56 8.86 -14.51
CA ALA A 224 -5.27 9.03 -13.84
C ALA A 224 -4.76 7.69 -13.27
N VAL A 225 -5.63 6.90 -12.62
CA VAL A 225 -5.24 5.56 -12.13
C VAL A 225 -4.88 4.62 -13.28
N THR A 226 -5.74 4.50 -14.29
CA THR A 226 -5.60 3.48 -15.34
C THR A 226 -4.48 3.80 -16.33
N SER A 227 -4.16 5.08 -16.53
CA SER A 227 -3.05 5.52 -17.38
C SER A 227 -1.69 5.49 -16.68
N HIS A 228 -1.67 5.35 -15.35
CA HIS A 228 -0.43 5.26 -14.60
C HIS A 228 0.32 3.97 -14.95
N MET A 229 1.66 4.01 -14.95
CA MET A 229 2.50 2.84 -15.24
C MET A 229 2.26 1.68 -14.28
N TYR A 230 1.80 1.99 -13.07
CA TYR A 230 1.52 1.04 -11.99
C TYR A 230 0.17 1.34 -11.30
N PRO A 231 -0.98 1.05 -11.94
CA PRO A 231 -2.30 1.38 -11.42
C PRO A 231 -2.59 0.76 -10.04
N GLN A 232 -2.10 -0.45 -9.81
CA GLN A 232 -2.26 -1.20 -8.56
C GLN A 232 -1.52 -0.60 -7.36
N PHE A 233 -0.52 0.25 -7.63
CA PHE A 233 0.25 0.92 -6.60
C PHE A 233 0.01 2.43 -6.58
N PHE A 234 -0.96 2.92 -7.35
CA PHE A 234 -1.11 4.33 -7.67
C PHE A 234 -0.89 5.26 -6.47
N ASN A 235 -1.53 5.00 -5.33
CA ASN A 235 -1.39 5.82 -4.11
C ASN A 235 0.04 5.95 -3.55
N HIS A 236 0.91 4.98 -3.84
CA HIS A 236 2.31 4.99 -3.40
C HIS A 236 3.27 5.63 -4.41
N VAL A 237 2.81 5.86 -5.65
CA VAL A 237 3.66 6.28 -6.78
C VAL A 237 3.13 7.48 -7.55
N CYS A 238 1.92 7.94 -7.25
CA CYS A 238 1.33 9.15 -7.81
C CYS A 238 1.81 10.41 -7.08
N SER A 239 2.14 11.45 -7.83
CA SER A 239 2.55 12.74 -7.28
C SER A 239 1.49 13.33 -6.34
N VAL A 240 1.92 14.26 -5.47
CA VAL A 240 0.99 15.01 -4.60
C VAL A 240 -0.10 15.72 -5.43
N SER A 241 0.25 16.22 -6.62
CA SER A 241 -0.71 16.79 -7.57
C SER A 241 -1.71 15.76 -8.09
N GLU A 242 -1.29 14.52 -8.34
CA GLU A 242 -2.20 13.46 -8.78
C GLU A 242 -3.11 12.96 -7.65
N LEU A 243 -2.66 13.00 -6.39
CA LEU A 243 -3.52 12.72 -5.23
C LEU A 243 -4.72 13.67 -5.15
N SER A 244 -4.60 14.91 -5.66
CA SER A 244 -5.72 15.86 -5.73
C SER A 244 -6.88 15.40 -6.62
N TYR A 245 -6.66 14.43 -7.52
CA TYR A 245 -7.75 13.81 -8.29
C TYR A 245 -8.71 13.01 -7.41
N PHE A 246 -8.28 12.60 -6.22
CA PHE A 246 -9.03 11.71 -5.32
C PHE A 246 -9.63 12.45 -4.13
N ASP A 247 -9.52 13.78 -4.08
CA ASP A 247 -10.17 14.55 -3.04
C ASP A 247 -11.70 14.33 -3.10
N LEU A 248 -12.26 13.85 -1.98
CA LEU A 248 -13.68 13.59 -1.82
C LEU A 248 -14.53 14.84 -2.08
N SER A 249 -13.97 16.03 -1.88
CA SER A 249 -14.63 17.30 -2.19
C SER A 249 -15.03 17.44 -3.66
N ARG A 250 -14.41 16.67 -4.57
CA ARG A 250 -14.64 16.75 -6.02
C ARG A 250 -15.81 15.90 -6.53
N PHE A 251 -16.26 14.93 -5.74
CA PHE A 251 -17.38 14.03 -6.07
C PHE A 251 -18.22 13.63 -4.83
N PRO A 252 -18.60 14.58 -3.96
CA PRO A 252 -19.23 14.27 -2.68
C PRO A 252 -20.65 13.68 -2.85
N THR A 253 -21.41 14.08 -3.87
CA THR A 253 -22.73 13.51 -4.16
C THR A 253 -22.61 12.10 -4.73
N LEU A 254 -21.70 11.89 -5.69
CA LEU A 254 -21.50 10.57 -6.32
C LEU A 254 -21.03 9.54 -5.30
N PHE A 255 -20.08 9.91 -4.43
CA PHE A 255 -19.62 9.02 -3.37
C PHE A 255 -20.76 8.67 -2.40
N ALA A 256 -21.57 9.65 -1.98
CA ALA A 256 -22.75 9.40 -1.16
C ALA A 256 -23.75 8.45 -1.82
N VAL A 257 -24.01 8.59 -3.12
CA VAL A 257 -24.89 7.67 -3.87
C VAL A 257 -24.31 6.25 -3.88
N ALA A 258 -23.01 6.10 -4.14
CA ALA A 258 -22.37 4.79 -4.17
C ALA A 258 -22.42 4.07 -2.81
N VAL A 259 -22.18 4.81 -1.71
CA VAL A 259 -22.31 4.28 -0.34
C VAL A 259 -23.74 3.83 -0.04
N GLU A 260 -24.75 4.59 -0.44
CA GLU A 260 -26.16 4.20 -0.22
C GLU A 260 -26.56 2.98 -1.06
N LEU A 261 -26.03 2.85 -2.29
CA LEU A 261 -26.25 1.67 -3.12
C LEU A 261 -25.59 0.42 -2.53
N GLU A 262 -24.39 0.54 -1.97
CA GLU A 262 -23.69 -0.57 -1.31
C GLU A 262 -24.49 -1.13 -0.12
N LYS A 263 -25.15 -0.26 0.64
CA LYS A 263 -26.01 -0.65 1.77
C LYS A 263 -27.35 -1.25 1.37
N GLY A 264 -27.69 -1.30 0.08
CA GLY A 264 -28.94 -1.88 -0.41
C GLY A 264 -30.02 -0.87 -0.81
N GLY A 265 -29.73 0.44 -0.79
CA GLY A 265 -30.60 1.47 -1.38
C GLY A 265 -31.97 1.67 -0.72
N ASP A 266 -32.14 1.17 0.50
CA ASP A 266 -33.34 1.26 1.33
C ASP A 266 -33.59 2.65 1.94
N GLY A 267 -32.67 3.61 1.69
CA GLY A 267 -32.83 5.02 2.09
C GLY A 267 -32.69 5.24 3.59
N SER A 268 -32.20 4.22 4.32
CA SER A 268 -31.82 4.29 5.72
C SER A 268 -30.45 4.98 5.82
N TYR A 269 -30.48 6.31 5.75
CA TYR A 269 -29.36 7.14 6.19
C TYR A 269 -29.24 7.00 7.71
N GLY A 270 -28.71 5.87 8.17
CA GLY A 270 -28.29 5.69 9.55
C GLY A 270 -27.18 6.71 9.84
N ASN A 271 -27.26 7.37 11.01
CA ASN A 271 -26.32 8.39 11.50
C ASN A 271 -24.83 7.95 11.57
N GLY A 272 -24.47 6.75 11.11
CA GLY A 272 -23.15 6.13 11.29
C GLY A 272 -22.25 6.08 10.05
N SER A 273 -22.72 6.33 8.82
CA SER A 273 -21.79 6.42 7.68
C SER A 273 -21.35 7.85 7.50
N ALA A 274 -20.06 8.12 7.75
CA ALA A 274 -19.34 9.37 7.51
C ALA A 274 -20.21 10.43 6.80
N ALA A 275 -20.93 11.24 7.59
CA ALA A 275 -21.77 12.28 7.06
C ALA A 275 -20.86 13.23 6.27
N ILE A 276 -20.88 13.12 4.94
CA ILE A 276 -20.14 14.04 4.08
C ILE A 276 -20.84 15.38 4.26
N SER A 277 -20.23 16.25 5.06
CA SER A 277 -20.85 17.52 5.44
C SER A 277 -21.16 18.33 4.19
N GLY A 278 -22.38 18.83 4.07
CA GLY A 278 -22.80 19.67 2.94
C GLY A 278 -23.46 18.94 1.77
N VAL A 279 -23.58 17.60 1.78
CA VAL A 279 -24.31 16.87 0.73
C VAL A 279 -25.82 16.95 0.94
N ASN A 280 -26.54 17.38 -0.10
CA ASN A 280 -28.01 17.42 -0.11
C ASN A 280 -28.59 16.00 -0.11
N ARG A 281 -29.17 15.58 1.01
CA ARG A 281 -29.72 14.23 1.19
C ARG A 281 -30.90 13.92 0.27
N ILE A 282 -31.72 14.92 -0.06
CA ILE A 282 -32.87 14.75 -0.97
C ILE A 282 -32.34 14.40 -2.37
N LYS A 283 -31.36 15.18 -2.84
CA LYS A 283 -30.67 14.94 -4.12
C LYS A 283 -30.10 13.52 -4.20
N VAL A 284 -29.42 13.05 -3.16
CA VAL A 284 -28.84 11.69 -3.12
C VAL A 284 -29.93 10.62 -3.20
N LYS A 285 -31.03 10.75 -2.44
CA LYS A 285 -32.14 9.78 -2.48
C LYS A 285 -32.77 9.69 -3.87
N ASP A 286 -32.97 10.82 -4.53
CA ASP A 286 -33.54 10.86 -5.89
C ASP A 286 -32.62 10.16 -6.90
N LEU A 287 -31.31 10.36 -6.79
CA LEU A 287 -30.30 9.71 -7.66
C LEU A 287 -30.21 8.20 -7.40
N VAL A 288 -30.26 7.77 -6.14
CA VAL A 288 -30.33 6.34 -5.76
C VAL A 288 -31.59 5.71 -6.36
N LYS A 289 -32.75 6.37 -6.24
CA LYS A 289 -34.00 5.89 -6.83
C LYS A 289 -33.90 5.76 -8.35
N LEU A 290 -33.33 6.77 -9.02
CA LEU A 290 -33.05 6.73 -10.47
C LEU A 290 -32.24 5.49 -10.86
N HIS A 291 -31.14 5.22 -10.13
CA HIS A 291 -30.33 4.03 -10.34
C HIS A 291 -31.14 2.73 -10.19
N LEU A 292 -31.84 2.57 -9.05
CA LEU A 292 -32.58 1.35 -8.73
C LEU A 292 -33.70 1.08 -9.74
N THR A 293 -34.43 2.11 -10.16
CA THR A 293 -35.47 1.99 -11.19
C THR A 293 -34.87 1.48 -12.51
N ALA A 294 -33.76 2.07 -12.97
CA ALA A 294 -33.09 1.64 -14.19
C ALA A 294 -32.55 0.19 -14.09
N MET A 295 -32.02 -0.21 -12.93
CA MET A 295 -31.57 -1.59 -12.72
C MET A 295 -32.72 -2.60 -12.74
N ALA A 296 -33.87 -2.25 -12.15
CA ALA A 296 -35.07 -3.08 -12.19
C ALA A 296 -35.60 -3.24 -13.63
N GLU A 297 -35.60 -2.18 -14.43
CA GLU A 297 -36.00 -2.23 -15.84
C GLU A 297 -35.06 -3.09 -16.68
N LYS A 298 -33.74 -2.94 -16.50
CA LYS A 298 -32.74 -3.79 -17.18
C LYS A 298 -32.98 -5.27 -16.87
N ARG A 299 -33.22 -5.64 -15.61
CA ARG A 299 -33.52 -7.03 -15.22
C ARG A 299 -34.77 -7.56 -15.92
N ARG A 300 -35.87 -6.80 -15.89
CA ARG A 300 -37.12 -7.18 -16.59
C ARG A 300 -36.91 -7.35 -18.10
N SER A 301 -36.07 -6.52 -18.72
CA SER A 301 -35.78 -6.59 -20.16
C SER A 301 -35.00 -7.86 -20.53
N ILE A 302 -34.05 -8.25 -19.68
CA ILE A 302 -33.25 -9.48 -19.85
C ILE A 302 -34.16 -10.70 -19.70
N ASP A 303 -34.99 -10.75 -18.66
CA ASP A 303 -35.93 -11.86 -18.44
C ASP A 303 -36.89 -12.03 -19.62
N ARG A 304 -37.44 -10.93 -20.15
CA ARG A 304 -38.30 -10.97 -21.35
C ARG A 304 -37.56 -11.47 -22.60
N SER A 305 -36.29 -11.12 -22.76
CA SER A 305 -35.47 -11.58 -23.89
C SER A 305 -35.16 -13.08 -23.81
N LEU A 306 -34.89 -13.58 -22.60
CA LEU A 306 -34.67 -15.00 -22.34
C LEU A 306 -35.97 -15.79 -22.57
N SER A 307 -37.11 -15.34 -22.03
CA SER A 307 -38.41 -15.98 -22.28
C SER A 307 -38.79 -16.03 -23.77
N ARG A 308 -38.44 -14.99 -24.56
CA ARG A 308 -38.65 -15.01 -26.03
C ARG A 308 -37.70 -15.97 -26.76
N SER A 309 -36.45 -16.11 -26.30
CA SER A 309 -35.50 -17.06 -26.89
C SER A 309 -35.89 -18.53 -26.68
N PHE A 310 -36.54 -18.85 -25.55
CA PHE A 310 -37.11 -20.17 -25.32
C PHE A 310 -38.35 -20.43 -26.19
N PHE A 311 -39.16 -19.40 -26.47
CA PHE A 311 -40.33 -19.52 -27.35
C PHE A 311 -39.96 -19.75 -28.83
N ILE A 312 -38.82 -19.23 -29.29
CA ILE A 312 -38.38 -19.39 -30.69
C ILE A 312 -37.65 -20.72 -30.94
N ARG A 313 -37.10 -21.36 -29.89
CA ARG A 313 -36.47 -22.70 -30.00
C ARG A 313 -37.43 -23.88 -29.76
N GLY A 314 -38.71 -23.61 -29.55
CA GLY A 314 -39.75 -24.60 -29.24
C GLY A 314 -40.81 -24.78 -30.33
N VAL A 315 -40.54 -24.38 -31.58
CA VAL A 315 -41.41 -24.63 -32.75
C VAL A 315 -40.62 -25.38 -33.80
#